data_AF-L0RE13-F1
#
_entry.id   AF-L0RE13-F1
#
_cell.length_a   1.000
_cell.length_b   1.000
_cell.length_c   1.000
_cell.angle_alpha   90.00
_cell.angle_beta   90.00
_cell.angle_gamma   90.00
#
_symmetry.space_group_name_H-M   'P 1'
#
loop_
_entity.id
_entity.type
_entity.pdbx_description
1 polymer ?
#
loop_
_entity_poly.entity_id
_entity_poly.type
_entity_poly.pdbx_seq_one_letter_code
_entity_poly.pdbx_strand_id
1 'polypeptide(L)'
;MSKNPYEILADWLDVQAQEIRVIEKKAYAALHDDNDEGLYRDFMRSKALRLAALAEDATEFAAALDRRDEESVMERINRFSLSASKSLEFGSVFFMSALLYPDDYNEGDDNDLEIFAATVRDLG
;
A
#
# COMPACT_ATOMS: atom_id res chain seq x y z
N MET A 1 0.97 14.36 24.38
CA MET A 1 2.31 13.81 24.05
C MET A 1 2.53 14.06 22.57
N SER A 2 3.71 14.54 22.17
CA SER A 2 4.05 14.62 20.74
C SER A 2 4.26 13.19 20.24
N LYS A 3 3.66 12.82 19.11
CA LYS A 3 3.95 11.54 18.47
C LYS A 3 5.42 11.51 18.04
N ASN A 4 6.05 10.35 18.16
CA ASN A 4 7.42 10.16 17.67
C ASN A 4 7.41 10.01 16.13
N PRO A 5 8.55 10.17 15.44
CA PRO A 5 8.61 10.05 13.98
C PRO A 5 8.11 8.70 13.42
N TYR A 6 8.34 7.60 14.14
CA TYR A 6 7.90 6.25 13.75
C TYR A 6 6.37 6.13 13.79
N GLU A 7 5.72 6.63 14.85
CA GLU A 7 4.26 6.70 14.96
C GLU A 7 3.65 7.56 13.84
N ILE A 8 4.29 8.69 13.50
CA ILE A 8 3.80 9.57 12.43
C ILE A 8 3.83 8.84 11.08
N LEU A 9 4.94 8.19 10.74
CA LEU A 9 5.04 7.43 9.49
C LEU A 9 4.09 6.22 9.48
N ALA A 10 4.01 5.47 10.59
CA ALA A 10 3.11 4.33 10.70
C ALA A 10 1.64 4.75 10.53
N ASP A 11 1.21 5.84 11.16
CA ASP A 11 -0.15 6.36 11.00
C ASP A 11 -0.41 6.83 9.56
N TRP A 12 0.58 7.43 8.91
CA TRP A 12 0.46 7.78 7.50
C TRP A 12 0.29 6.53 6.62
N LEU A 13 1.08 5.47 6.87
CA LEU A 13 0.96 4.19 6.17
C LEU A 13 -0.41 3.54 6.40
N ASP A 14 -0.96 3.61 7.61
CA ASP A 14 -2.31 3.13 7.92
C ASP A 14 -3.38 3.87 7.12
N VAL A 15 -3.26 5.19 6.99
CA VAL A 15 -4.14 5.99 6.11
C VAL A 15 -4.01 5.52 4.66
N GLN A 16 -2.79 5.24 4.20
CA GLN A 16 -2.58 4.74 2.84
C GLN A 16 -3.25 3.37 2.62
N ALA A 17 -3.11 2.46 3.58
CA ALA A 17 -3.72 1.14 3.55
C ALA A 17 -5.25 1.21 3.60
N GLN A 18 -5.82 2.07 4.46
CA GLN A 18 -7.26 2.27 4.55
C GLN A 18 -7.85 2.78 3.23
N GLU A 19 -7.19 3.74 2.58
CA GLU A 19 -7.64 4.22 1.27
C GLU A 19 -7.59 3.12 0.20
N ILE A 20 -6.58 2.25 0.25
CA ILE A 20 -6.50 1.08 -0.63
C ILE A 20 -7.66 0.10 -0.36
N ARG A 21 -7.96 -0.22 0.90
CA ARG A 21 -9.13 -1.06 1.27
C ARG A 21 -10.44 -0.48 0.75
N VAL A 22 -10.60 0.85 0.78
CA VAL A 22 -11.78 1.53 0.22
C VAL A 22 -11.86 1.33 -1.31
N ILE A 23 -10.73 1.43 -2.03
CA ILE A 23 -10.68 1.17 -3.46
C ILE A 23 -11.04 -0.29 -3.76
N GLU A 24 -10.47 -1.23 -3.01
CA GLU A 24 -10.72 -2.67 -3.18
C GLU A 24 -12.17 -3.04 -2.93
N LYS A 25 -12.80 -2.47 -1.89
CA LYS A 25 -14.21 -2.66 -1.62
C LYS A 25 -15.09 -2.19 -2.78
N LYS A 26 -14.76 -1.05 -3.38
CA LYS A 26 -15.47 -0.53 -4.56
C LYS A 26 -15.24 -1.42 -5.79
N ALA A 27 -14.02 -1.91 -5.97
CA ALA A 27 -13.68 -2.85 -7.04
C ALA A 27 -14.46 -4.16 -6.92
N TYR A 28 -14.57 -4.69 -5.70
CA TYR A 28 -15.37 -5.88 -5.41
C TYR A 28 -16.84 -5.67 -5.78
N ALA A 29 -17.44 -4.56 -5.34
CA ALA A 29 -18.83 -4.22 -5.69
C ALA A 29 -19.02 -4.08 -7.21
N ALA A 30 -18.10 -3.42 -7.91
CA ALA A 30 -18.16 -3.30 -9.36
C ALA A 30 -18.17 -4.68 -10.06
N LEU A 31 -17.35 -5.62 -9.59
CA LEU A 31 -17.26 -6.95 -10.19
C LEU A 31 -18.47 -7.83 -9.84
N HIS A 32 -18.95 -7.80 -8.60
CA HIS A 32 -19.94 -8.77 -8.09
C HIS A 32 -21.38 -8.26 -8.07
N ASP A 33 -21.59 -6.97 -7.82
CA ASP A 33 -22.92 -6.38 -7.72
C ASP A 33 -23.37 -5.82 -9.09
N ASP A 34 -22.46 -5.09 -9.76
CA ASP A 34 -22.76 -4.37 -10.99
C ASP A 34 -22.34 -5.11 -12.28
N ASN A 35 -21.51 -6.15 -12.18
CA ASN A 35 -20.85 -6.86 -13.30
C ASN A 35 -20.09 -5.90 -14.26
N ASP A 36 -19.51 -4.82 -13.73
CA ASP A 36 -18.76 -3.83 -14.48
C ASP A 36 -17.25 -4.09 -14.40
N GLU A 37 -16.77 -4.93 -15.33
CA GLU A 37 -15.35 -5.25 -15.47
C GLU A 37 -14.48 -4.03 -15.81
N GLY A 38 -15.06 -3.02 -16.50
CA GLY A 38 -14.37 -1.80 -16.85
C GLY A 38 -14.06 -0.97 -15.60
N LEU A 39 -15.08 -0.78 -14.76
CA LEU A 39 -14.95 -0.08 -13.48
C LEU A 39 -14.05 -0.83 -12.49
N TYR A 40 -14.12 -2.16 -12.44
CA TYR A 40 -13.18 -2.98 -11.67
C TYR A 40 -11.72 -2.70 -12.08
N ARG A 41 -11.45 -2.72 -13.39
CA ARG A 41 -10.11 -2.43 -13.93
C ARG A 41 -9.63 -1.02 -13.57
N ASP A 42 -10.52 -0.03 -13.63
CA ASP A 42 -10.18 1.35 -13.26
C ASP A 42 -9.84 1.48 -11.77
N PHE A 43 -10.54 0.76 -10.90
CA PHE A 43 -10.20 0.69 -9.48
C PHE A 43 -8.86 -0.02 -9.22
N MET A 44 -8.59 -1.14 -9.88
CA MET A 44 -7.29 -1.83 -9.76
C MET A 44 -6.12 -0.95 -10.24
N ARG A 45 -6.33 -0.22 -11.34
CA ARG A 45 -5.36 0.77 -11.80
C ARG A 45 -5.16 1.89 -10.77
N SER A 46 -6.24 2.37 -10.16
CA SER A 46 -6.18 3.43 -9.13
C SER A 46 -5.39 2.97 -7.89
N LYS A 47 -5.63 1.74 -7.42
CA LYS A 47 -4.83 1.10 -6.35
C LYS A 47 -3.34 1.09 -6.71
N ALA A 48 -3.00 0.61 -7.91
CA ALA A 48 -1.61 0.50 -8.34
C ALA A 48 -0.93 1.86 -8.51
N LEU A 49 -1.63 2.87 -9.04
CA LEU A 49 -1.09 4.24 -9.12
C LEU A 49 -0.76 4.80 -7.74
N ARG A 50 -1.65 4.58 -6.78
CA ARG A 50 -1.46 5.03 -5.39
C ARG A 50 -0.27 4.35 -4.73
N LEU A 51 -0.14 3.04 -4.90
CA LEU A 51 1.03 2.29 -4.42
C LEU A 51 2.32 2.68 -5.13
N ALA A 52 2.28 3.02 -6.42
CA ALA A 52 3.45 3.44 -7.17
C ALA A 52 4.03 4.79 -6.70
N ALA A 53 3.18 5.69 -6.19
CA ALA A 53 3.59 6.98 -5.63
C ALA A 53 4.08 6.88 -4.17
N LEU A 54 3.84 5.74 -3.50
CA LEU A 54 4.04 5.57 -2.06
C LEU A 54 5.46 5.95 -1.59
N ALA A 55 6.50 5.58 -2.34
CA ALA A 55 7.88 5.89 -1.98
C ALA A 55 8.22 7.37 -2.10
N GLU A 56 7.69 8.05 -3.11
CA GLU A 56 7.87 9.50 -3.25
C GLU A 56 7.24 10.21 -2.06
N ASP A 57 5.98 9.91 -1.78
CA ASP A 57 5.19 10.53 -0.72
C ASP A 57 5.74 10.24 0.70
N ALA A 58 6.35 9.06 0.90
CA ALA A 58 6.91 8.67 2.19
C ALA A 58 8.21 9.41 2.56
N THR A 59 8.88 10.06 1.58
CA THR A 59 10.23 10.63 1.76
C THR A 59 10.29 11.65 2.90
N GLU A 60 9.28 12.53 3.00
CA GLU A 60 9.23 13.56 4.05
C GLU A 60 9.11 12.96 5.46
N PHE A 61 8.31 11.91 5.60
CA PHE A 61 8.10 11.23 6.87
C PHE A 61 9.33 10.41 7.28
N ALA A 62 9.94 9.70 6.32
CA ALA A 62 11.10 8.86 6.56
C ALA A 62 12.35 9.67 6.94
N ALA A 63 12.50 10.90 6.43
CA ALA A 63 13.62 11.79 6.74
C ALA A 63 13.73 12.17 8.23
N ALA A 64 12.67 11.93 9.02
CA ALA A 64 12.64 12.17 10.46
C ALA A 64 13.04 10.94 11.30
N LEU A 65 13.28 9.78 10.68
CA LEU A 65 13.71 8.56 11.36
C LEU A 65 15.22 8.59 11.65
N ASP A 66 15.69 7.65 12.49
CA ASP A 66 17.12 7.42 12.61
C ASP A 66 17.67 6.84 11.31
N ARG A 67 18.88 7.27 10.90
CA ARG A 67 19.48 6.92 9.60
C ARG A 67 19.49 5.43 9.29
N ARG A 68 19.69 4.58 10.31
CA ARG A 68 19.69 3.13 10.15
C ARG A 68 18.31 2.60 9.74
N ASP A 69 17.27 3.12 10.38
CA ASP A 69 15.91 2.65 10.18
C ASP A 69 15.29 3.31 8.95
N GLU A 70 15.62 4.58 8.67
CA GLU A 70 15.29 5.31 7.43
C GLU A 70 15.58 4.48 6.18
N GLU A 71 16.82 3.98 6.05
CA GLU A 71 17.25 3.20 4.88
C GLU A 71 16.41 1.91 4.73
N SER A 72 16.25 1.17 5.82
CA SER A 72 15.51 -0.11 5.81
C SER A 72 14.02 0.07 5.53
N VAL A 73 13.41 1.13 6.08
CA VAL A 73 12.01 1.46 5.93
C VAL A 73 11.75 1.92 4.50
N MET A 74 12.57 2.83 3.98
CA MET A 74 12.46 3.29 2.59
C MET A 74 12.73 2.17 1.58
N GLU A 75 13.62 1.22 1.87
CA GLU A 75 13.82 0.05 1.01
C GLU A 75 12.52 -0.77 0.88
N ARG A 76 11.80 -1.00 2.00
CA ARG A 76 10.52 -1.71 1.97
C ARG A 76 9.43 -0.92 1.24
N ILE A 77 9.32 0.39 1.47
CA ILE A 77 8.35 1.25 0.75
C ILE A 77 8.63 1.27 -0.76
N ASN A 78 9.90 1.32 -1.15
CA ASN A 78 10.30 1.25 -2.55
C ASN A 78 9.90 -0.07 -3.22
N ARG A 79 9.92 -1.20 -2.50
CA ARG A 79 9.44 -2.49 -3.05
C ARG A 79 7.95 -2.46 -3.39
N PHE A 80 7.11 -1.85 -2.54
CA PHE A 80 5.69 -1.67 -2.86
C PHE A 80 5.50 -0.84 -4.13
N SER A 81 6.21 0.30 -4.19
CA SER A 81 6.11 1.23 -5.32
C SER A 81 6.59 0.61 -6.63
N LEU A 82 7.69 -0.14 -6.59
CA LEU A 82 8.24 -0.83 -7.75
C LEU A 82 7.33 -1.94 -8.25
N SER A 83 6.77 -2.75 -7.35
CA SER A 83 5.83 -3.81 -7.71
C SER A 83 4.58 -3.23 -8.40
N ALA A 84 4.03 -2.15 -7.83
CA ALA A 84 2.88 -1.47 -8.40
C ALA A 84 3.21 -0.83 -9.77
N SER A 85 4.36 -0.18 -9.90
CA SER A 85 4.83 0.41 -11.17
C SER A 85 4.96 -0.64 -12.27
N LYS A 86 5.54 -1.80 -11.97
CA LYS A 86 5.63 -2.93 -12.92
C LYS A 86 4.26 -3.44 -13.33
N SER A 87 3.33 -3.55 -12.39
CA SER A 87 1.95 -3.99 -12.70
C SER A 87 1.26 -3.03 -13.68
N LEU A 88 1.48 -1.72 -13.52
CA LEU A 88 0.99 -0.67 -14.43
C LEU A 88 1.64 -0.74 -15.80
N GLU A 89 2.96 -0.93 -15.86
CA GLU A 89 3.71 -1.08 -17.11
C GLU A 89 3.19 -2.26 -17.95
N PHE A 90 2.94 -3.40 -17.30
CA PHE A 90 2.38 -4.58 -17.97
C PHE A 90 0.88 -4.46 -18.28
N GLY A 91 0.18 -3.49 -17.68
CA GLY A 91 -1.27 -3.34 -17.81
C GLY A 91 -2.06 -4.54 -17.26
N SER A 92 -1.47 -5.32 -16.36
CA SER A 92 -2.04 -6.57 -15.85
C SER A 92 -2.92 -6.32 -14.64
N VAL A 93 -4.25 -6.37 -14.85
CA VAL A 93 -5.23 -6.24 -13.76
C VAL A 93 -5.05 -7.32 -12.71
N PHE A 94 -4.68 -8.54 -13.12
CA PHE A 94 -4.36 -9.64 -12.21
C PHE A 94 -3.20 -9.31 -11.27
N PHE A 95 -2.12 -8.71 -11.78
CA PHE A 95 -1.01 -8.29 -10.91
C PHE A 95 -1.38 -7.11 -10.02
N MET A 96 -2.19 -6.16 -10.53
CA MET A 96 -2.68 -5.04 -9.73
C MET A 96 -3.56 -5.50 -8.57
N SER A 97 -4.42 -6.50 -8.79
CA SER A 97 -5.28 -7.05 -7.73
C SER A 97 -4.47 -7.76 -6.64
N ALA A 98 -3.39 -8.45 -7.01
CA ALA A 98 -2.52 -9.17 -6.08
C ALA A 98 -1.55 -8.29 -5.28
N LEU A 99 -1.41 -6.99 -5.59
CA LEU A 99 -0.56 -6.08 -4.82
C LEU A 99 -0.95 -6.10 -3.33
N LEU A 100 0.04 -6.17 -2.44
CA LEU A 100 -0.09 -6.28 -0.98
C LEU A 100 -0.54 -7.65 -0.43
N TYR A 101 -0.81 -8.62 -1.29
CA TYR A 101 -1.34 -9.93 -0.88
C TYR A 101 -0.39 -11.04 -1.32
N PRO A 102 0.51 -11.52 -0.44
CA PRO A 102 1.35 -12.67 -0.73
C PRO A 102 0.53 -13.97 -0.87
N ASP A 103 1.15 -15.03 -1.39
CA ASP A 103 0.48 -16.29 -1.71
C ASP A 103 -0.16 -17.00 -0.49
N ASP A 104 0.27 -16.66 0.73
CA ASP A 104 -0.21 -17.22 2.01
C ASP A 104 -1.27 -16.35 2.71
N TYR A 105 -1.70 -15.24 2.10
CA TYR A 105 -2.74 -14.37 2.63
C TYR A 105 -4.10 -15.07 2.71
N ASN A 106 -4.83 -14.85 3.83
CA ASN A 106 -6.22 -15.27 3.97
C ASN A 106 -7.16 -14.08 4.07
N GLU A 107 -8.40 -14.25 3.62
CA GLU A 107 -9.42 -13.21 3.73
C GLU A 107 -9.67 -12.85 5.21
N GLY A 108 -9.54 -11.55 5.51
CA GLY A 108 -9.68 -11.01 6.87
C GLY A 108 -8.35 -10.74 7.57
N ASP A 109 -7.23 -11.22 7.01
CA ASP A 109 -5.90 -10.86 7.49
C ASP A 109 -5.55 -9.41 7.12
N ASP A 110 -4.57 -8.86 7.83
CA ASP A 110 -3.94 -7.59 7.48
C ASP A 110 -3.16 -7.75 6.17
N ASN A 111 -3.21 -6.73 5.30
CA ASN A 111 -2.43 -6.71 4.08
C ASN A 111 -0.96 -6.34 4.38
N ASP A 112 -0.07 -6.55 3.42
CA ASP A 112 1.38 -6.34 3.62
C ASP A 112 1.73 -4.88 4.00
N LEU A 113 0.92 -3.89 3.60
CA LEU A 113 1.12 -2.50 4.01
C LEU A 113 0.69 -2.24 5.46
N GLU A 114 -0.41 -2.85 5.91
CA GLU A 114 -0.91 -2.80 7.30
C GLU A 114 0.10 -3.48 8.25
N ILE A 115 0.59 -4.66 7.88
CA ILE A 115 1.64 -5.38 8.62
C ILE A 115 2.92 -4.53 8.71
N PHE A 116 3.28 -3.87 7.61
CA PHE A 116 4.46 -3.02 7.58
C PHE A 116 4.28 -1.76 8.45
N ALA A 117 3.11 -1.12 8.44
CA ALA A 117 2.81 0.02 9.31
C ALA A 117 2.95 -0.34 10.79
N ALA A 118 2.44 -1.51 11.21
CA ALA A 118 2.64 -2.02 12.56
C ALA A 118 4.12 -2.24 12.89
N THR A 119 4.89 -2.82 11.95
CA THR A 119 6.34 -3.02 12.12
C THR A 119 7.07 -1.69 12.30
N VAL A 120 6.76 -0.67 11.51
CA VAL A 120 7.36 0.67 11.64
C VAL A 120 7.06 1.28 12.99
N ARG A 121 5.82 1.11 13.49
CA ARG A 121 5.41 1.60 14.80
C ARG A 121 6.21 0.97 15.94
N ASP A 122 6.51 -0.32 15.84
CA ASP A 122 7.26 -1.06 16.86
C ASP A 122 8.76 -0.72 16.91
N LEU A 123 9.28 0.06 15.94
CA LEU A 123 10.66 0.54 15.94
C LEU A 123 10.91 1.74 16.87
N GLY A 124 9.87 2.50 17.24
CA GLY A 124 9.99 3.76 18.00
C GLY A 124 9.39 3.72 19.39
#